data_AF-A0A841VFG0-F1
#
_entry.id   AF-A0A841VFG0-F1
#
_cell.length_a   1.000
_cell.length_b   1.000
_cell.length_c   1.000
_cell.angle_alpha   90.00
_cell.angle_beta   90.00
_cell.angle_gamma   90.00
#
_symmetry.space_group_name_H-M   'P 1'
#
loop_
_entity.id
_entity.type
_entity.pdbx_description
1 polymer ?
#
loop_
_entity_poly.entity_id
_entity_poly.type
_entity_poly.pdbx_seq_one_letter_code
_entity_poly.pdbx_strand_id
1 'polypeptide(L)'
;MRHSVVVRSFSKFVLIRLFSYCLTCDSGAAPNPFWELCTLAICKGRIRRVASIGDWVLGFGSTQSPIGNRDIGDCVVYAMKVTDKMTFQEYDEFCPVYSPHKIPKWDSKIFEYRVGDCIYDYSQGEQSVLRPSVHKKSDQEADLEGVSVLMSRHFYYFGDKPIDLPAELDGLKLSSQYCSVKEK
;
A
#
# COMPACT_ATOMS: atom_id res chain seq x y z
N MET A 1 -9.56 -58.14 9.13
CA MET A 1 -10.38 -56.91 9.19
C MET A 1 -9.48 -55.70 9.01
N ARG A 2 -9.60 -54.98 7.89
CA ARG A 2 -8.79 -53.76 7.61
C ARG A 2 -9.47 -52.58 8.28
N HIS A 3 -8.79 -51.93 9.22
CA HIS A 3 -9.25 -50.68 9.82
C HIS A 3 -8.80 -49.53 8.93
N SER A 4 -9.76 -48.89 8.25
CA SER A 4 -9.53 -47.66 7.51
C SER A 4 -9.41 -46.49 8.49
N VAL A 5 -8.24 -45.89 8.58
CA VAL A 5 -8.03 -44.63 9.29
C VAL A 5 -8.50 -43.49 8.38
N VAL A 6 -9.60 -42.84 8.76
CA VAL A 6 -10.07 -41.62 8.09
C VAL A 6 -9.25 -40.45 8.63
N VAL A 7 -8.24 -40.01 7.88
CA VAL A 7 -7.54 -38.76 8.16
C VAL A 7 -8.42 -37.61 7.67
N ARG A 8 -9.08 -36.91 8.60
CA ARG A 8 -9.82 -35.68 8.28
C ARG A 8 -8.81 -34.56 8.05
N SER A 9 -8.78 -34.03 6.84
CA SER A 9 -8.03 -32.81 6.50
C SER A 9 -8.60 -31.63 7.27
N PHE A 10 -7.79 -31.00 8.13
CA PHE A 10 -8.15 -29.75 8.77
C PHE A 10 -8.01 -28.63 7.73
N SER A 11 -9.14 -28.06 7.30
CA SER A 11 -9.13 -26.82 6.53
C SER A 11 -8.46 -25.73 7.38
N LYS A 12 -7.29 -25.24 6.96
CA LYS A 12 -6.67 -24.06 7.57
C LYS A 12 -7.63 -22.89 7.41
N PHE A 13 -8.20 -22.40 8.50
CA PHE A 13 -8.84 -21.10 8.51
C PHE A 13 -7.77 -20.05 8.22
N VAL A 14 -7.80 -19.45 7.03
CA VAL A 14 -6.98 -18.28 6.72
C VAL A 14 -7.66 -17.09 7.37
N LEU A 15 -7.13 -16.63 8.49
CA LEU A 15 -7.58 -15.38 9.11
C LEU A 15 -7.21 -14.21 8.20
N ILE A 16 -8.21 -13.55 7.66
CA ILE A 16 -8.05 -12.29 6.93
C ILE A 16 -7.75 -11.20 7.96
N ARG A 17 -6.61 -10.54 7.83
CA ARG A 17 -6.23 -9.42 8.71
C ARG A 17 -6.56 -8.10 8.06
N LEU A 18 -6.74 -7.10 8.91
CA LEU A 18 -6.90 -5.72 8.53
C LEU A 18 -5.72 -4.91 9.04
N PHE A 19 -5.11 -4.13 8.16
CA PHE A 19 -4.12 -3.12 8.49
C PHE A 19 -4.72 -1.75 8.23
N SER A 20 -4.49 -0.79 9.12
CA SER A 20 -4.92 0.58 8.93
C SER A 20 -3.79 1.57 9.22
N TYR A 21 -3.82 2.71 8.54
CA TYR A 21 -2.89 3.82 8.80
C TYR A 21 -3.52 5.16 8.44
N CYS A 22 -2.99 6.24 9.05
CA CYS A 22 -3.33 7.61 8.70
C CYS A 22 -2.49 8.11 7.52
N LEU A 23 -3.16 8.68 6.51
CA LEU A 23 -2.58 9.45 5.42
C LEU A 23 -2.40 10.90 5.87
N THR A 24 -1.16 11.25 6.22
CA THR A 24 -0.80 12.63 6.58
C THR A 24 -0.72 13.54 5.36
N CYS A 25 -0.34 12.97 4.21
CA CYS A 25 -0.33 13.61 2.91
C CYS A 25 -0.61 12.52 1.88
N ASP A 26 -1.51 12.80 0.94
CA ASP A 26 -1.76 11.92 -0.20
C ASP A 26 -1.24 12.57 -1.48
N SER A 27 -0.03 12.16 -1.88
CA SER A 27 0.61 12.58 -3.13
C SER A 27 0.31 11.62 -4.29
N GLY A 28 -0.53 10.60 -4.08
CA GLY A 28 -0.80 9.56 -5.08
C GLY A 28 0.35 8.58 -5.31
N ALA A 29 1.41 8.60 -4.50
CA ALA A 29 2.55 7.68 -4.63
C ALA A 29 2.47 6.47 -3.67
N ALA A 30 1.77 6.59 -2.53
CA ALA A 30 1.60 5.50 -1.55
C ALA A 30 0.32 5.70 -0.69
N PRO A 31 -0.81 5.09 -1.08
CA PRO A 31 -0.95 4.14 -2.18
C PRO A 31 -0.80 4.85 -3.53
N ASN A 32 -0.36 4.13 -4.57
CA ASN A 32 -0.48 4.60 -5.94
C ASN A 32 -1.70 3.91 -6.59
N PRO A 33 -2.84 4.60 -6.72
CA PRO A 33 -4.12 4.00 -7.16
C PRO A 33 -4.31 4.03 -8.68
N PHE A 34 -3.36 4.58 -9.43
CA PHE A 34 -3.55 4.88 -10.85
C PHE A 34 -3.40 3.64 -11.72
N TRP A 35 -3.95 3.73 -12.94
CA TRP A 35 -3.82 2.71 -13.99
C TRP A 35 -4.45 1.36 -13.62
N GLU A 36 -5.63 1.40 -12.97
CA GLU A 36 -6.45 0.23 -12.60
C GLU A 36 -5.77 -0.79 -11.68
N LEU A 37 -4.59 -0.45 -11.17
CA LEU A 37 -3.78 -1.29 -10.32
C LEU A 37 -3.34 -0.44 -9.14
N CYS A 38 -3.90 -0.66 -7.96
CA CYS A 38 -3.40 -0.02 -6.77
C CYS A 38 -2.15 -0.76 -6.26
N THR A 39 -1.11 0.01 -5.96
CA THR A 39 0.14 -0.48 -5.41
C THR A 39 0.48 0.26 -4.12
N LEU A 40 1.08 -0.45 -3.18
CA LEU A 40 1.75 0.11 -2.02
C LEU A 40 3.19 -0.38 -2.08
N ALA A 41 4.03 0.32 -2.83
CA ALA A 41 5.44 -0.04 -3.06
C ALA A 41 6.37 0.63 -2.06
N ILE A 42 6.12 1.89 -1.73
CA ILE A 42 6.95 2.73 -0.85
C ILE A 42 6.17 3.15 0.40
N CYS A 43 6.87 3.71 1.38
CA CYS A 43 6.34 4.02 2.72
C CYS A 43 5.75 2.79 3.44
N LYS A 44 5.27 2.94 4.67
CA LYS A 44 4.51 1.90 5.41
C LYS A 44 5.17 0.51 5.44
N GLY A 45 6.51 0.46 5.52
CA GLY A 45 7.28 -0.79 5.41
C GLY A 45 6.87 -1.87 6.41
N ARG A 46 6.44 -1.50 7.61
CA ARG A 46 5.93 -2.45 8.62
C ARG A 46 4.70 -3.24 8.13
N ILE A 47 3.77 -2.60 7.42
CA ILE A 47 2.60 -3.28 6.83
C ILE A 47 3.04 -4.16 5.67
N ARG A 48 3.81 -3.60 4.73
CA ARG A 48 4.29 -4.31 3.52
C ARG A 48 5.07 -5.57 3.84
N ARG A 49 5.84 -5.55 4.94
CA ARG A 49 6.64 -6.69 5.41
C ARG A 49 5.77 -7.88 5.82
N VAL A 50 4.64 -7.63 6.47
CA VAL A 50 3.86 -8.70 7.13
C VAL A 50 2.54 -9.04 6.45
N ALA A 51 1.97 -8.14 5.65
CA ALA A 51 0.71 -8.36 4.94
C ALA A 51 0.84 -9.52 3.94
N SER A 52 -0.24 -10.29 3.80
CA SER A 52 -0.35 -11.47 2.94
C SER A 52 -1.52 -11.30 1.97
N ILE A 53 -1.50 -12.07 0.88
CA ILE A 53 -2.61 -12.14 -0.05
C ILE A 53 -3.89 -12.51 0.72
N GLY A 54 -4.95 -11.73 0.52
CA GLY A 54 -6.23 -11.85 1.21
C GLY A 54 -6.45 -10.80 2.30
N ASP A 55 -5.39 -10.22 2.88
CA ASP A 55 -5.48 -9.16 3.89
C ASP A 55 -6.01 -7.85 3.30
N TRP A 56 -6.57 -7.00 4.14
CA TRP A 56 -7.02 -5.65 3.78
C TRP A 56 -6.08 -4.58 4.33
N VAL A 57 -5.88 -3.52 3.55
CA VAL A 57 -5.16 -2.31 3.96
C VAL A 57 -6.09 -1.12 3.79
N LEU A 58 -6.31 -0.35 4.85
CA LEU A 58 -7.16 0.82 4.90
C LEU A 58 -6.35 2.08 5.22
N GLY A 59 -6.60 3.12 4.44
CA GLY A 59 -6.03 4.44 4.61
C GLY A 59 -7.09 5.41 5.11
N PHE A 60 -6.88 5.96 6.30
CA PHE A 60 -7.72 7.01 6.87
C PHE A 60 -7.14 8.39 6.57
N GLY A 61 -8.01 9.40 6.54
CA GLY A 61 -7.59 10.80 6.47
C GLY A 61 -6.84 11.25 7.72
N SER A 62 -6.42 12.51 7.71
CA SER A 62 -5.74 13.16 8.83
C SER A 62 -6.57 14.30 9.38
N THR A 63 -6.53 14.50 10.70
CA THR A 63 -7.10 15.68 11.37
C THR A 63 -6.43 16.98 10.95
N GLN A 64 -5.23 16.89 10.36
CA GLN A 64 -4.45 18.01 9.82
C GLN A 64 -4.62 18.17 8.30
N SER A 65 -5.56 17.44 7.70
CA SER A 65 -5.80 17.52 6.27
C SER A 65 -6.25 18.93 5.87
N PRO A 66 -5.71 19.50 4.77
CA PRO A 66 -6.23 20.75 4.20
C PRO A 66 -7.54 20.55 3.41
N ILE A 67 -8.03 19.30 3.29
CA ILE A 67 -9.17 18.95 2.45
C ILE A 67 -10.47 19.15 3.23
N GLY A 68 -11.28 20.10 2.76
CA GLY A 68 -12.56 20.44 3.36
C GLY A 68 -12.42 21.29 4.64
N ASN A 69 -13.54 21.86 5.09
CA ASN A 69 -13.61 22.63 6.34
C ASN A 69 -13.96 21.73 7.55
N ARG A 70 -13.65 20.43 7.49
CA ARG A 70 -14.02 19.46 8.53
C ARG A 70 -12.89 18.48 8.81
N ASP A 71 -12.91 17.91 10.00
CA ASP A 71 -12.06 16.79 10.38
C ASP A 71 -12.40 15.55 9.54
N ILE A 72 -11.38 14.96 8.93
CA ILE A 72 -11.49 13.73 8.12
C ILE A 72 -10.66 12.58 8.69
N GLY A 73 -10.19 12.67 9.94
CA GLY A 73 -9.35 11.66 10.60
C GLY A 73 -9.99 10.27 10.67
N ASP A 74 -11.32 10.21 10.71
CA ASP A 74 -12.11 8.98 10.71
C ASP A 74 -12.69 8.61 9.34
N CYS A 75 -12.43 9.44 8.31
CA CYS A 75 -12.89 9.15 6.96
C CYS A 75 -11.88 8.25 6.25
N VAL A 76 -12.39 7.33 5.43
CA VAL A 76 -11.59 6.45 4.59
C VAL A 76 -11.22 7.19 3.30
N VAL A 77 -9.93 7.31 3.04
CA VAL A 77 -9.37 7.81 1.77
C VAL A 77 -9.16 6.66 0.80
N TYR A 78 -8.81 5.48 1.31
CA TYR A 78 -8.43 4.34 0.48
C TYR A 78 -8.64 3.01 1.20
N ALA A 79 -8.94 1.97 0.42
CA ALA A 79 -8.89 0.58 0.88
C ALA A 79 -8.43 -0.34 -0.26
N MET A 80 -7.61 -1.35 0.02
CA MET A 80 -7.41 -2.47 -0.90
C MET A 80 -7.43 -3.81 -0.18
N LYS A 81 -7.93 -4.83 -0.87
CA LYS A 81 -7.58 -6.21 -0.55
C LYS A 81 -6.27 -6.54 -1.25
N VAL A 82 -5.26 -7.02 -0.54
CA VAL A 82 -4.01 -7.51 -1.15
C VAL A 82 -4.36 -8.72 -2.01
N THR A 83 -4.30 -8.58 -3.34
CA THR A 83 -4.54 -9.69 -4.26
C THR A 83 -3.24 -10.25 -4.83
N ASP A 84 -2.16 -9.48 -4.77
CA ASP A 84 -0.84 -9.88 -5.22
C ASP A 84 0.26 -9.19 -4.39
N LYS A 85 1.45 -9.77 -4.39
CA LYS A 85 2.60 -9.31 -3.62
C LYS A 85 3.89 -9.70 -4.36
N MET A 86 4.77 -8.72 -4.57
CA MET A 86 6.06 -8.90 -5.22
C MET A 86 7.18 -8.39 -4.32
N THR A 87 8.39 -8.92 -4.48
CA THR A 87 9.61 -8.22 -4.05
C THR A 87 9.81 -6.95 -4.88
N PHE A 88 10.69 -6.05 -4.42
CA PHE A 88 11.01 -4.85 -5.22
C PHE A 88 11.62 -5.18 -6.57
N GLN A 89 12.48 -6.22 -6.65
CA GLN A 89 13.08 -6.65 -7.90
C GLN A 89 12.03 -7.22 -8.87
N GLU A 90 11.15 -8.11 -8.40
CA GLU A 90 10.06 -8.64 -9.23
C GLU A 90 9.13 -7.54 -9.73
N TYR A 91 8.85 -6.54 -8.88
CA TYR A 91 8.03 -5.39 -9.27
C TYR A 91 8.73 -4.53 -10.35
N ASP A 92 10.04 -4.36 -10.23
CA ASP A 92 10.85 -3.65 -11.22
C ASP A 92 10.91 -4.37 -12.57
N GLU A 93 11.00 -5.70 -12.57
CA GLU A 93 10.93 -6.52 -13.78
C GLU A 93 9.51 -6.53 -14.39
N PHE A 94 8.48 -6.51 -13.54
CA PHE A 94 7.08 -6.49 -13.95
C PHE A 94 6.68 -5.19 -14.65
N CYS A 95 7.09 -4.04 -14.12
CA CYS A 95 6.57 -2.74 -14.55
C CYS A 95 6.84 -2.43 -16.03
N PRO A 96 8.06 -2.56 -16.59
CA PRO A 96 8.33 -2.26 -17.99
C PRO A 96 7.44 -3.04 -18.97
N VAL A 97 7.04 -4.26 -18.61
CA VAL A 97 6.27 -5.17 -19.48
C VAL A 97 4.77 -5.02 -19.30
N TYR A 98 4.30 -4.98 -18.04
CA TYR A 98 2.88 -5.12 -17.72
C TYR A 98 2.25 -3.85 -17.14
N SER A 99 3.05 -2.93 -16.61
CA SER A 99 2.55 -1.68 -16.03
C SER A 99 3.55 -0.53 -16.18
N PRO A 100 3.92 -0.13 -17.41
CA PRO A 100 5.01 0.82 -17.64
C PRO A 100 4.71 2.22 -17.08
N HIS A 101 3.43 2.51 -16.79
CA HIS A 101 2.98 3.75 -16.18
C HIS A 101 3.27 3.85 -14.67
N LYS A 102 3.65 2.73 -14.03
CA LYS A 102 4.11 2.70 -12.64
C LYS A 102 5.56 3.16 -12.48
N ILE A 103 6.34 3.20 -13.56
CA ILE A 103 7.68 3.79 -13.56
C ILE A 103 7.52 5.32 -13.61
N PRO A 104 8.09 6.07 -12.66
CA PRO A 104 7.93 7.52 -12.60
C PRO A 104 8.55 8.18 -13.83
N LYS A 105 7.79 9.10 -14.43
CA LYS A 105 8.27 10.05 -15.44
C LYS A 105 8.28 11.44 -14.79
N TRP A 106 9.35 11.73 -14.04
CA TRP A 106 9.44 12.91 -13.17
C TRP A 106 9.11 14.25 -13.88
N ASP A 107 9.57 14.41 -15.12
CA ASP A 107 9.36 15.63 -15.91
C ASP A 107 8.03 15.64 -16.70
N SER A 108 7.16 14.65 -16.48
CA SER A 108 5.87 14.58 -17.16
C SER A 108 4.95 15.73 -16.77
N LYS A 109 4.19 16.23 -17.76
CA LYS A 109 3.09 17.18 -17.51
C LYS A 109 1.86 16.51 -16.90
N ILE A 110 1.72 15.20 -17.08
CA ILE A 110 0.63 14.39 -16.55
C ILE A 110 1.03 13.90 -15.15
N PHE A 111 0.23 14.25 -14.15
CA PHE A 111 0.53 14.04 -12.73
C PHE A 111 0.73 12.57 -12.37
N GLU A 112 -0.17 11.70 -12.82
CA GLU A 112 -0.19 10.26 -12.53
C GLU A 112 1.07 9.54 -13.04
N TYR A 113 1.67 10.07 -14.12
CA TYR A 113 2.95 9.58 -14.62
C TYR A 113 4.13 10.05 -13.76
N ARG A 114 4.09 11.24 -13.15
CA ARG A 114 5.17 11.73 -12.28
C ARG A 114 5.29 10.90 -11.01
N VAL A 115 4.16 10.46 -10.47
CA VAL A 115 4.06 9.81 -9.15
C VAL A 115 4.08 8.29 -9.21
N GLY A 116 4.53 7.71 -10.32
CA GLY A 116 4.79 6.26 -10.42
C GLY A 116 5.68 5.78 -9.26
N ASP A 117 5.31 4.66 -8.65
CA ASP A 117 5.92 4.14 -7.42
C ASP A 117 6.94 3.01 -7.65
N CYS A 118 7.18 2.62 -8.92
CA CYS A 118 8.26 1.71 -9.31
C CYS A 118 9.59 2.47 -9.39
N ILE A 119 10.08 2.94 -8.24
CA ILE A 119 11.19 3.89 -8.15
C ILE A 119 12.56 3.24 -7.94
N TYR A 120 12.62 1.94 -7.63
CA TYR A 120 13.86 1.19 -7.41
C TYR A 120 14.19 0.34 -8.63
N ASP A 121 15.30 0.67 -9.29
CA ASP A 121 15.77 0.03 -10.53
C ASP A 121 16.81 -1.06 -10.24
N TYR A 122 16.50 -2.31 -10.58
CA TYR A 122 17.36 -3.48 -10.40
C TYR A 122 17.98 -3.97 -11.72
N SER A 123 17.88 -3.19 -12.81
CA SER A 123 18.40 -3.59 -14.13
C SER A 123 19.93 -3.79 -14.18
N GLN A 124 20.66 -3.24 -13.20
CA GLN A 124 22.12 -3.31 -13.11
C GLN A 124 22.62 -4.35 -12.08
N GLY A 125 21.73 -5.13 -11.45
CA GLY A 125 22.07 -6.17 -10.49
C GLY A 125 21.28 -6.07 -9.19
N GLU A 126 21.77 -6.72 -8.13
CA GLU A 126 21.07 -6.85 -6.84
C GLU A 126 20.92 -5.52 -6.09
N GLN A 127 21.80 -4.54 -6.34
CA GLN A 127 21.69 -3.23 -5.71
C GLN A 127 20.84 -2.30 -6.56
N SER A 128 19.71 -1.86 -5.98
CA SER A 128 18.80 -0.94 -6.66
C SER A 128 19.41 0.45 -6.85
N VAL A 129 19.14 1.07 -7.99
CA VAL A 129 19.35 2.51 -8.23
C VAL A 129 18.01 3.24 -8.09
N LEU A 130 18.00 4.33 -7.32
CA LEU A 130 16.79 5.15 -7.14
C LEU A 130 16.55 6.01 -8.40
N ARG A 131 15.37 5.86 -9.01
CA ARG A 131 14.88 6.70 -10.11
C ARG A 131 14.44 8.08 -9.60
N PRO A 132 14.53 9.15 -10.42
CA PRO A 132 13.92 10.43 -10.11
C PRO A 132 12.43 10.28 -9.78
N SER A 133 12.04 10.64 -8.56
CA SER A 133 10.71 10.35 -8.03
C SER A 133 10.41 11.20 -6.77
N VAL A 134 9.28 10.91 -6.13
CA VAL A 134 8.82 11.61 -4.91
C VAL A 134 9.69 11.35 -3.67
N HIS A 135 10.50 10.29 -3.69
CA HIS A 135 11.40 9.93 -2.60
C HIS A 135 12.85 10.25 -2.98
N LYS A 136 13.66 10.55 -1.97
CA LYS A 136 15.10 10.81 -2.06
C LYS A 136 15.88 9.68 -1.38
N LYS A 137 17.20 9.71 -1.51
CA LYS A 137 18.10 8.70 -0.92
C LYS A 137 17.89 8.48 0.58
N SER A 138 17.50 9.51 1.34
CA SER A 138 17.23 9.37 2.79
C SER A 138 16.02 8.49 3.12
N ASP A 139 15.11 8.29 2.16
CA ASP A 139 13.89 7.50 2.36
C ASP A 139 14.10 6.02 2.02
N GLN A 140 15.21 5.70 1.34
CA GLN A 140 15.49 4.39 0.76
C GLN A 140 15.56 3.27 1.80
N GLU A 141 16.18 3.52 2.95
CA GLU A 141 16.26 2.53 4.02
C GLU A 141 14.87 2.12 4.51
N ALA A 142 14.02 3.11 4.83
CA ALA A 142 12.66 2.87 5.31
C ALA A 142 11.76 2.19 4.25
N ASP A 143 11.99 2.48 2.97
CA ASP A 143 11.27 1.84 1.87
C ASP A 143 11.68 0.38 1.68
N LEU A 144 12.98 0.11 1.55
CA LEU A 144 13.49 -1.23 1.23
C LEU A 144 13.31 -2.19 2.42
N GLU A 145 13.28 -1.66 3.64
CA GLU A 145 12.87 -2.40 4.83
C GLU A 145 11.47 -3.04 4.72
N GLY A 146 10.57 -2.51 3.89
CA GLY A 146 9.26 -3.11 3.70
C GLY A 146 9.27 -4.43 2.92
N VAL A 147 10.39 -4.79 2.29
CA VAL A 147 10.70 -6.03 1.55
C VAL A 147 9.82 -6.31 0.32
N SER A 148 8.57 -5.84 0.31
CA SER A 148 7.60 -6.19 -0.71
C SER A 148 6.76 -5.00 -1.14
N VAL A 149 6.21 -5.11 -2.34
CA VAL A 149 5.18 -4.27 -2.92
C VAL A 149 3.85 -5.03 -2.81
N LEU A 150 2.85 -4.40 -2.19
CA LEU A 150 1.50 -4.96 -2.14
C LEU A 150 0.68 -4.42 -3.32
N MET A 151 -0.10 -5.28 -3.97
CA MET A 151 -0.78 -4.94 -5.21
C MET A 151 -2.22 -5.40 -5.22
N SER A 152 -3.08 -4.64 -5.90
CA SER A 152 -4.48 -4.98 -6.04
C SER A 152 -5.19 -4.33 -7.22
N ARG A 153 -6.03 -5.10 -7.90
CA ARG A 153 -7.12 -4.56 -8.75
C ARG A 153 -8.47 -4.49 -8.02
N HIS A 154 -8.52 -4.95 -6.77
CA HIS A 154 -9.68 -4.87 -5.89
C HIS A 154 -9.42 -3.83 -4.80
N PHE A 155 -9.60 -2.57 -5.18
CA PHE A 155 -9.34 -1.41 -4.33
C PHE A 155 -10.39 -0.32 -4.53
N TYR A 156 -10.43 0.58 -3.56
CA TYR A 156 -11.26 1.77 -3.51
C TYR A 156 -10.34 2.94 -3.18
N TYR A 157 -10.45 4.01 -3.95
CA TYR A 157 -9.68 5.23 -3.74
C TYR A 157 -10.60 6.42 -3.89
N PHE A 158 -10.70 7.20 -2.82
CA PHE A 158 -11.60 8.34 -2.70
C PHE A 158 -10.85 9.68 -2.77
N GLY A 159 -9.52 9.67 -2.60
CA GLY A 159 -8.67 10.84 -2.74
C GLY A 159 -9.16 12.03 -1.91
N ASP A 160 -9.49 13.13 -2.60
CA ASP A 160 -9.97 14.37 -1.99
C ASP A 160 -11.45 14.36 -1.57
N LYS A 161 -12.14 13.23 -1.75
CA LYS A 161 -13.54 13.03 -1.36
C LYS A 161 -13.67 11.84 -0.41
N PRO A 162 -12.95 11.85 0.74
CA PRO A 162 -12.93 10.72 1.65
C PRO A 162 -14.34 10.46 2.20
N ILE A 163 -14.67 9.18 2.40
CA ILE A 163 -16.00 8.76 2.82
C ILE A 163 -16.02 8.44 4.31
N ASP A 164 -17.15 8.68 4.95
CA ASP A 164 -17.34 8.24 6.33
C ASP A 164 -17.37 6.71 6.37
N LEU A 165 -16.69 6.13 7.36
CA LEU A 165 -16.73 4.69 7.57
C LEU A 165 -18.14 4.31 8.04
N PRO A 166 -18.80 3.30 7.42
CA PRO A 166 -20.10 2.83 7.88
C PRO A 166 -20.07 2.47 9.38
N ALA A 167 -21.15 2.75 10.10
CA ALA A 167 -21.20 2.59 11.55
C ALA A 167 -20.93 1.13 11.98
N GLU A 168 -21.28 0.16 11.15
CA GLU A 168 -21.01 -1.26 11.36
C GLU A 168 -19.51 -1.60 11.40
N LEU A 169 -18.67 -0.70 10.89
CA LEU A 169 -17.22 -0.83 10.81
C LEU A 169 -16.49 0.11 11.78
N ASP A 170 -17.19 0.79 12.70
CA ASP A 170 -16.59 1.74 13.65
C ASP A 170 -15.42 1.17 14.46
N GLY A 171 -15.43 -0.13 14.75
CA GLY A 171 -14.34 -0.83 15.43
C GLY A 171 -13.00 -0.83 14.68
N LEU A 172 -12.98 -0.39 13.41
CA LEU A 172 -11.76 -0.29 12.59
C LEU A 172 -11.07 1.08 12.71
N LYS A 173 -11.72 2.07 13.35
CA LYS A 173 -11.17 3.42 13.53
C LYS A 173 -9.91 3.37 14.39
N LEU A 174 -8.96 4.24 14.08
CA LEU A 174 -7.69 4.31 14.80
C LEU A 174 -7.91 4.91 16.19
N SER A 175 -7.69 4.12 17.25
CA SER A 175 -7.89 4.54 18.65
C SER A 175 -6.95 5.66 19.13
N SER A 176 -5.94 6.02 18.33
CA SER A 176 -5.10 7.18 18.55
C SER A 176 -4.80 7.85 17.20
N GLN A 177 -5.51 8.93 16.90
CA GLN A 177 -5.22 9.82 15.77
C GLN A 177 -3.99 10.73 16.01
N TYR A 178 -3.17 10.44 17.04
CA TYR A 178 -1.97 11.21 17.31
C TYR A 178 -0.88 10.90 16.28
N CYS A 179 -0.66 11.89 15.42
CA CYS A 179 0.56 12.14 14.66
C CYS A 179 1.77 12.11 15.63
N SER A 180 2.33 10.94 15.88
CA SER A 180 3.62 10.76 16.57
C SER A 180 4.17 9.39 16.25
N VAL A 181 5.12 9.33 15.32
CA VAL A 181 6.19 8.34 15.43
C VAL A 181 6.91 8.68 16.73
N LYS A 182 6.61 7.97 17.82
CA LYS A 182 7.56 7.91 18.95
C LYS A 182 8.61 6.88 18.57
N GLU A 183 9.70 7.37 18.00
CA GLU A 183 10.98 6.66 18.05
C GLU A 183 11.33 6.47 19.53
N LYS A 184 11.80 5.26 19.87
CA LYS A 184 12.36 4.98 21.20
C LYS A 184 13.69 5.69 21.37
#